data_AF-A0A944LVM6-F1
#
_entry.id   AF-A0A944LVM6-F1
#
_cell.length_a   1.000
_cell.length_b   1.000
_cell.length_c   1.000
_cell.angle_alpha   90.00
_cell.angle_beta   90.00
_cell.angle_gamma   90.00
#
_symmetry.space_group_name_H-M   'P 1'
#
loop_
_entity.id
_entity.type
_entity.pdbx_description
1 polymer ?
#
loop_
_entity_poly.entity_id
_entity_poly.type
_entity_poly.pdbx_seq_one_letter_code
_entity_poly.pdbx_strand_id
1 'polypeptide(L)'
;MSLPRYIPRNYADNPHEFGKVEHIRWPARELVADRELASAAHLQHYFSHRILTRLRELGLSLRKYAAMTEQNYDRVIKVYRGNTVLKIEEVFRAERLLGDVIDPDGTPFHLFAQFD
;
A
#
# COMPACT_ATOMS: atom_id res chain seq x y z
N MET A 1 -12.71 14.92 -21.73
CA MET A 1 -12.90 13.71 -20.91
C MET A 1 -11.72 13.62 -19.96
N SER A 2 -11.92 13.67 -18.63
CA SER A 2 -10.78 13.52 -17.71
C SER A 2 -10.34 12.06 -17.69
N LEU A 3 -9.03 11.82 -17.72
CA LEU A 3 -8.47 10.48 -17.52
C LEU A 3 -9.09 9.83 -16.26
N PRO A 4 -9.39 8.53 -16.27
CA PRO A 4 -9.87 7.84 -15.08
C PRO A 4 -8.90 8.09 -13.92
N ARG A 5 -9.43 8.45 -12.76
CA ARG A 5 -8.63 8.70 -11.57
C ARG A 5 -7.86 7.42 -11.23
N TYR A 6 -6.53 7.50 -11.13
CA TYR A 6 -5.69 6.38 -10.73
C TYR A 6 -6.16 5.76 -9.40
N ILE A 7 -6.48 4.47 -9.43
CA ILE A 7 -6.94 3.67 -8.29
C ILE A 7 -5.99 2.46 -8.17
N PRO A 8 -5.04 2.47 -7.22
CA PRO A 8 -3.99 1.45 -7.10
C PRO A 8 -4.50 0.02 -7.11
N ARG A 9 -5.57 -0.29 -6.37
CA ARG A 9 -6.09 -1.67 -6.26
C ARG A 9 -6.62 -2.24 -7.58
N ASN A 10 -6.92 -1.41 -8.57
CA ASN A 10 -7.42 -1.87 -9.87
C ASN A 10 -6.30 -2.49 -10.73
N TYR A 11 -5.04 -2.35 -10.32
CA TYR A 11 -3.88 -2.96 -10.98
C TYR A 11 -3.60 -4.37 -10.46
N ALA A 12 -4.29 -4.84 -9.43
CA ALA A 12 -4.19 -6.21 -8.94
C ALA A 12 -5.24 -7.11 -9.60
N ASP A 13 -4.96 -8.40 -9.78
CA ASP A 13 -5.92 -9.38 -10.30
C ASP A 13 -7.16 -9.46 -9.41
N ASN A 14 -6.95 -9.44 -8.09
CA ASN A 14 -8.01 -9.37 -7.09
C ASN A 14 -7.90 -8.11 -6.22
N PRO A 15 -8.67 -7.05 -6.52
CA PRO A 15 -8.64 -5.80 -5.76
C PRO A 15 -9.01 -5.94 -4.27
N HIS A 16 -9.63 -7.04 -3.82
CA HIS A 16 -10.06 -7.21 -2.42
C HIS A 16 -8.94 -7.64 -1.48
N GLU A 17 -7.84 -8.16 -2.04
CA GLU A 17 -6.65 -8.63 -1.32
C GLU A 17 -5.65 -7.50 -1.05
N PHE A 18 -5.78 -6.38 -1.76
CA PHE A 18 -4.86 -5.25 -1.69
C PHE A 18 -4.66 -4.75 -0.24
N GLY A 19 -3.40 -4.73 0.20
CA GLY A 19 -2.97 -4.37 1.56
C GLY A 19 -3.33 -5.38 2.64
N LYS A 20 -4.08 -6.45 2.36
CA LYS A 20 -4.46 -7.48 3.35
C LYS A 20 -3.57 -8.70 3.28
N VAL A 21 -3.39 -9.21 2.07
CA VAL A 21 -2.61 -10.41 1.77
C VAL A 21 -1.22 -9.95 1.36
N GLU A 22 -0.19 -10.65 1.83
CA GLU A 22 1.22 -10.29 1.58
C GLU A 22 1.62 -10.50 0.12
N HIS A 23 1.19 -11.63 -0.45
CA HIS A 23 1.47 -12.01 -1.83
C HIS A 23 0.17 -12.11 -2.60
N ILE A 24 -0.08 -11.11 -3.46
CA ILE A 24 -1.24 -11.09 -4.35
C ILE A 24 -0.81 -11.32 -5.79
N ARG A 25 -1.76 -11.72 -6.64
CA ARG A 25 -1.54 -11.84 -8.07
C ARG A 25 -1.68 -10.49 -8.76
N TRP A 26 -0.83 -10.29 -9.76
CA TRP A 26 -0.80 -9.10 -10.59
C TRP A 26 -0.96 -9.52 -12.05
N PRO A 27 -1.66 -8.73 -12.88
CA PRO A 27 -1.75 -8.97 -14.30
C PRO A 27 -0.35 -9.03 -14.92
N ALA A 28 -0.18 -9.84 -15.97
CA ALA A 28 1.09 -9.89 -16.69
C ALA A 28 1.47 -8.48 -17.17
N ARG A 29 2.73 -8.08 -16.94
CA ARG A 29 3.24 -6.72 -17.23
C ARG A 29 3.00 -6.25 -18.66
N GLU A 30 2.99 -7.18 -19.62
CA GLU A 30 2.73 -6.90 -21.04
C GLU A 30 1.29 -6.49 -21.32
N LEU A 31 0.36 -6.89 -20.44
CA LEU A 31 -1.06 -6.59 -20.55
C LEU A 31 -1.43 -5.27 -19.86
N VAL A 32 -0.50 -4.66 -19.11
CA VAL A 32 -0.74 -3.39 -18.43
C VAL A 32 -0.24 -2.24 -19.30
N ALA A 33 -1.17 -1.42 -19.77
CA ALA A 33 -0.87 -0.24 -20.58
C ALA A 33 0.02 0.78 -19.84
N ASP A 34 -0.17 0.92 -18.52
CA ASP A 34 0.52 1.91 -17.67
C ASP A 34 1.46 1.22 -16.66
N ARG A 35 2.68 0.88 -17.09
CA ARG A 35 3.66 0.12 -16.29
C ARG A 35 4.12 0.87 -15.04
N GLU A 36 4.26 2.18 -15.12
CA GLU A 36 4.62 3.04 -13.99
C GLU A 36 3.55 3.03 -12.90
N LEU A 37 2.27 3.06 -13.31
CA LEU A 37 1.14 3.02 -12.39
C LEU A 37 0.99 1.63 -11.73
N ALA A 38 1.23 0.55 -12.48
CA ALA A 38 1.34 -0.79 -11.88
C ALA A 38 2.46 -0.84 -10.84
N SER A 39 3.65 -0.35 -11.17
CA SER A 39 4.79 -0.36 -10.23
C SER A 39 4.49 0.46 -8.97
N ALA A 40 3.82 1.61 -9.11
CA ALA A 40 3.33 2.39 -7.98
C ALA A 40 2.27 1.63 -7.14
N ALA A 41 1.38 0.87 -7.78
CA ALA A 41 0.39 0.05 -7.09
C ALA A 41 1.04 -1.10 -6.30
N HIS A 42 2.06 -1.76 -6.86
CA HIS A 42 2.85 -2.77 -6.16
C HIS A 42 3.51 -2.19 -4.90
N LEU A 43 4.16 -1.03 -5.04
CA LEU A 43 4.83 -0.38 -3.91
C LEU A 43 3.84 0.04 -2.82
N GLN A 44 2.69 0.60 -3.22
CA GLN A 44 1.65 0.96 -2.27
C GLN A 44 1.05 -0.28 -1.59
N HIS A 45 0.87 -1.38 -2.31
CA HIS A 45 0.41 -2.65 -1.74
C HIS A 45 1.37 -3.13 -0.65
N TYR A 46 2.67 -3.17 -0.95
CA TYR A 46 3.71 -3.58 -0.02
C TYR A 46 3.65 -2.76 1.28
N PHE A 47 3.67 -1.42 1.19
CA PHE A 47 3.60 -0.58 2.40
C PHE A 47 2.25 -0.70 3.12
N SER A 48 1.14 -0.81 2.38
CA SER A 48 -0.17 -1.00 3.01
C SER A 48 -0.20 -2.29 3.81
N HIS A 49 0.32 -3.38 3.25
CA HIS A 49 0.39 -4.67 3.94
C HIS A 49 1.27 -4.58 5.19
N ARG A 50 2.49 -4.04 5.08
CA ARG A 50 3.42 -3.85 6.20
C ARG A 50 2.79 -3.06 7.35
N ILE A 51 2.20 -1.91 7.05
CA ILE A 51 1.54 -1.05 8.04
C ILE A 51 0.37 -1.78 8.71
N LEU A 52 -0.47 -2.46 7.92
CA LEU A 52 -1.61 -3.20 8.45
C LEU A 52 -1.21 -4.42 9.29
N THR A 53 -0.14 -5.10 8.93
CA THR A 53 0.46 -6.18 9.72
C THR A 53 1.01 -5.63 11.02
N ARG A 54 1.78 -4.55 10.97
CA ARG A 54 2.34 -3.92 12.18
C ARG A 54 1.27 -3.42 13.16
N LEU A 55 0.19 -2.82 12.64
CA LEU A 55 -0.95 -2.45 13.47
C LEU A 55 -1.56 -3.66 14.19
N ARG A 56 -1.71 -4.80 13.51
CA ARG A 56 -2.23 -6.03 14.13
C ARG A 56 -1.30 -6.56 15.21
N GLU A 57 0.01 -6.59 14.97
CA GLU A 57 1.02 -7.03 15.94
C GLU A 57 1.00 -6.19 17.21
N LEU A 58 0.80 -4.88 17.08
CA LEU A 58 0.70 -3.94 18.20
C LEU A 58 -0.70 -3.91 18.86
N GLY A 59 -1.64 -4.74 18.40
CA GLY A 59 -3.03 -4.74 18.90
C GLY A 59 -3.80 -3.45 18.60
N LEU A 60 -3.35 -2.67 17.60
CA LEU A 60 -3.96 -1.41 17.20
C LEU A 60 -4.97 -1.62 16.06
N SER A 61 -6.14 -0.99 16.20
CA SER A 61 -7.09 -0.89 15.09
C SER A 61 -6.75 0.27 14.17
N LEU A 62 -7.17 0.18 12.91
CA LEU A 62 -7.10 1.32 11.96
C LEU A 62 -7.81 2.56 12.48
N ARG A 63 -8.89 2.40 13.24
CA ARG A 63 -9.62 3.53 13.86
C ARG A 63 -8.75 4.22 14.90
N LYS A 64 -8.06 3.45 15.74
CA LYS A 64 -7.13 3.99 16.73
C LYS A 64 -5.95 4.69 16.05
N TYR A 65 -5.39 4.08 14.99
CA TYR A 65 -4.32 4.69 14.21
C TYR A 65 -4.74 6.00 13.53
N ALA A 66 -5.93 6.05 12.93
CA ALA A 66 -6.49 7.28 12.37
C ALA A 66 -6.59 8.39 13.42
N ALA A 67 -7.07 8.06 14.63
CA ALA A 67 -7.12 9.02 15.73
C ALA A 67 -5.72 9.48 16.20
N MET A 68 -4.73 8.57 16.29
CA MET A 68 -3.35 8.91 16.67
C MET A 68 -2.64 9.82 15.67
N THR A 69 -3.07 9.77 14.40
CA THR A 69 -2.49 10.55 13.30
C THR A 69 -3.32 11.77 12.94
N GLU A 70 -4.41 12.03 13.68
CA GLU A 70 -5.39 13.09 13.42
C GLU A 70 -5.95 13.04 11.99
N GLN A 71 -6.10 11.82 11.46
CA GLN A 71 -6.60 11.59 10.12
C GLN A 71 -8.06 11.14 10.13
N ASN A 72 -8.78 11.48 9.06
CA ASN A 72 -10.10 10.95 8.81
C ASN A 72 -10.03 9.42 8.57
N TYR A 73 -10.77 8.66 9.37
CA TYR A 73 -10.80 7.20 9.34
C TYR A 73 -11.21 6.62 7.97
N ASP A 74 -12.20 7.22 7.30
CA ASP A 74 -12.66 6.74 6.00
C ASP A 74 -11.59 6.93 4.92
N ARG A 75 -10.84 8.03 4.99
CA ARG A 75 -9.69 8.26 4.12
C ARG A 75 -8.61 7.22 4.38
N VAL A 76 -8.27 6.98 5.64
CA VAL A 76 -7.25 6.00 6.07
C VAL A 76 -7.58 4.62 5.52
N ILE A 77 -8.82 4.16 5.66
CA ILE A 77 -9.26 2.89 5.07
C ILE A 77 -9.10 2.92 3.54
N LYS A 78 -9.57 3.97 2.87
CA LYS A 78 -9.51 4.05 1.41
C LYS A 78 -8.06 3.98 0.90
N VAL A 79 -7.12 4.63 1.59
CA VAL A 79 -5.68 4.60 1.26
C VAL A 79 -5.12 3.19 1.38
N TYR A 80 -5.25 2.55 2.54
CA TYR A 80 -4.66 1.23 2.78
C TYR A 80 -5.40 0.08 2.08
N ARG A 81 -6.57 0.35 1.49
CA ARG A 81 -7.29 -0.56 0.58
C ARG A 81 -7.05 -0.25 -0.89
N GLY A 82 -6.19 0.72 -1.22
CA GLY A 82 -5.82 1.07 -2.59
C GLY A 82 -6.92 1.79 -3.39
N ASN A 83 -7.93 2.36 -2.75
CA ASN A 83 -8.92 3.25 -3.39
C ASN A 83 -8.43 4.70 -3.50
N THR A 84 -7.34 5.03 -2.82
CA THR A 84 -6.72 6.36 -2.80
C THR A 84 -5.21 6.19 -2.69
N VAL A 85 -4.46 7.09 -3.29
CA VAL A 85 -2.99 7.05 -3.29
C VAL A 85 -2.47 7.25 -1.87
N LEU A 86 -1.53 6.38 -1.48
CA LEU A 86 -0.74 6.50 -0.27
C LEU A 86 0.37 7.52 -0.51
N LYS A 87 0.44 8.58 0.31
CA LYS A 87 1.53 9.54 0.22
C LYS A 87 2.77 8.98 0.93
N ILE A 88 3.96 9.32 0.42
CA ILE A 88 5.24 8.94 1.03
C ILE A 88 5.32 9.40 2.50
N GLU A 89 4.84 10.61 2.81
CA GLU A 89 4.76 11.13 4.18
C GLU A 89 3.96 10.21 5.13
N GLU A 90 2.94 9.52 4.63
CA GLU A 90 2.14 8.57 5.43
C GLU A 90 2.91 7.29 5.75
N VAL A 91 3.83 6.87 4.88
CA VAL A 91 4.76 5.75 5.14
C VAL A 91 5.71 6.12 6.27
N PHE A 92 6.37 7.29 6.18
CA PHE A 92 7.29 7.75 7.22
C PHE A 92 6.59 8.05 8.55
N ARG A 93 5.34 8.54 8.50
CA ARG A 93 4.52 8.69 9.71
C ARG A 93 4.25 7.32 10.36
N ALA A 94 3.91 6.32 9.56
CA ALA A 94 3.68 4.97 10.06
C ALA A 94 4.95 4.37 10.66
N GLU A 95 6.09 4.49 9.97
CA GLU A 95 7.40 4.06 10.48
C GLU A 95 7.70 4.70 11.84
N ARG A 96 7.60 6.03 11.96
CA ARG A 96 7.86 6.75 13.22
C ARG A 96 6.97 6.30 14.38
N LEU A 97 5.72 5.92 14.10
CA LEU A 97 4.73 5.58 15.14
C LEU A 97 4.68 4.09 15.48
N LEU A 98 4.96 3.24 14.51
CA LEU A 98 4.75 1.79 14.61
C LEU A 98 6.08 1.01 14.62
N GLY A 99 7.14 1.57 14.03
CA GLY A 99 8.40 0.89 13.74
C GLY A 99 8.23 -0.25 12.73
N ASP A 100 9.34 -0.74 12.19
CA ASP A 100 9.42 -1.94 11.34
C ASP A 100 8.51 -1.90 10.09
N VAL A 101 8.12 -0.73 9.61
CA VAL A 101 7.35 -0.55 8.38
C VAL A 101 8.28 -0.54 7.16
N ILE A 102 9.40 0.16 7.27
CA ILE A 102 10.48 0.22 6.28
C ILE A 102 11.55 -0.80 6.67
N ASP A 103 12.05 -1.56 5.70
CA ASP A 103 13.11 -2.53 5.98
C ASP A 103 14.42 -1.83 6.46
N PRO A 104 15.21 -2.46 7.34
CA PRO A 104 16.38 -1.82 7.96
C PRO A 104 17.49 -1.44 6.98
N ASP A 105 17.56 -2.15 5.86
CA ASP A 105 18.46 -1.87 4.74
C ASP A 105 17.92 -0.76 3.81
N GLY A 106 16.72 -0.26 4.09
CA GLY A 106 16.03 0.75 3.31
C GLY A 106 15.50 0.21 1.99
N THR A 107 15.40 -1.11 1.80
CA THR A 107 15.11 -1.70 0.49
C THR A 107 13.68 -2.25 0.37
N PRO A 108 12.68 -1.41 0.03
CA PRO A 108 11.43 -1.92 -0.53
C PRO A 108 11.63 -2.50 -1.94
N PHE A 109 12.83 -2.33 -2.53
CA PHE A 109 13.09 -2.48 -3.96
C PHE A 109 13.56 -3.88 -4.42
N HIS A 110 14.02 -4.76 -3.52
CA HIS A 110 14.47 -6.10 -3.92
C HIS A 110 13.32 -6.98 -4.45
N LEU A 111 12.07 -6.64 -4.11
CA LEU A 111 10.88 -7.24 -4.71
C LEU A 111 10.73 -6.91 -6.20
N PHE A 112 11.37 -5.87 -6.74
CA PHE A 112 11.29 -5.56 -8.17
C PHE A 112 12.35 -6.28 -9.02
N ALA A 113 13.40 -6.84 -8.40
CA ALA A 113 14.51 -7.49 -9.09
C ALA A 113 14.30 -9.01 -9.34
N GLN A 114 13.17 -9.57 -8.89
CA GLN A 114 12.84 -11.00 -9.05
C GLN A 114 11.77 -11.26 -10.13
N PHE A 115 11.49 -10.27 -10.97
CA PHE A 115 10.46 -10.34 -12.02
C PHE A 115 11.01 -10.05 -13.42
N ASP A 116 12.30 -10.37 -13.65
CA ASP A 116 12.92 -10.51 -14.97
C ASP A 116 12.83 -11.96 -15.46
#